data_AF-A0A930TVH1-F1
#
_entry.id   AF-A0A930TVH1-F1
#
_cell.length_a   1.000
_cell.length_b   1.000
_cell.length_c   1.000
_cell.angle_alpha   90.00
_cell.angle_beta   90.00
_cell.angle_gamma   90.00
#
_symmetry.space_group_name_H-M   'P 1'
#
loop_
_entity.id
_entity.type
_entity.pdbx_description
1 polymer ?
#
loop_
_entity_poly.entity_id
_entity_poly.type
_entity_poly.pdbx_seq_one_letter_code
_entity_poly.pdbx_strand_id
1 'polypeptide(L)'
;MTSLNRSTSRRLQKLPQTPNVWEGDRCALSPAIKIKDDPENTPKDCILWVDGSDAVVRSLEMVSAETGYEAVVRALLRAMESPNPPATPGRPQKIVVRDRELQFYLRGVLQDLKIAVEYAADLPIIDEIQQSLQSFLGTAEPIQLPAGYAVPLLTAARDIWATAPWQNLDDAKTFAVELDSEDVGTLYVSLLGMLGEEYGVLLYRSVESLKSFREKILRPGATPMAMEEAFLEQDCFFMNYEPVDEAELFAAESPEERDRLEELQEAMSVTGMMPSFGILHPLEGMRQTLYAEEAAILSIALDALNRFFQKHLSSLDMDRFPKKSGTYRIPDPIQPKKTVSVTVSTMPDLSAELEAMAPSEEDGEGLLDNLDTLRELLMSAGFPVPPSMPALRDDLLPEGAFYSLGSIPWDVLDIVRMTVKHHQKAEKKFPTTADGFPVIMIQTSRPKAQKLIEALTEAEGVKAIAFNPGEDPYSGIRYDLGIIQTEDGDMHLFGEFDADEATHIQARKKWDQRCKKTKGHCGLIIARGVTGAARGNPGPQDMMALYEVRSLTGKDLGLGPLKLMPQF
;
A
#
# COMPACT_ATOMS: atom_id res chain seq x y z
N MET A 1 12.46 -26.46 36.16
CA MET A 1 12.17 -27.26 34.96
C MET A 1 10.72 -27.01 34.56
N THR A 2 10.51 -26.20 33.53
CA THR A 2 9.20 -25.95 32.91
C THR A 2 8.86 -27.15 32.04
N SER A 3 7.82 -27.90 32.41
CA SER A 3 7.28 -29.01 31.60
C SER A 3 5.88 -28.64 31.12
N LEU A 4 5.46 -29.22 30.00
CA LEU A 4 4.08 -29.04 29.52
C LEU A 4 3.10 -29.59 30.57
N ASN A 5 1.99 -28.87 30.76
CA ASN A 5 0.89 -29.36 31.57
C ASN A 5 0.38 -30.69 31.00
N ARG A 6 0.04 -31.64 31.88
CA ARG A 6 -0.60 -32.93 31.55
C ARG A 6 -1.78 -32.81 30.60
N SER A 7 -2.60 -31.76 30.68
CA SER A 7 -3.71 -31.54 29.75
C SER A 7 -3.20 -31.26 28.33
N THR A 8 -2.22 -30.38 28.18
CA THR A 8 -1.55 -30.06 26.91
C THR A 8 -0.87 -31.29 26.33
N SER A 9 -0.09 -32.03 27.13
CA SER A 9 0.58 -33.25 26.67
C SER A 9 -0.41 -34.31 26.18
N ARG A 10 -1.53 -34.53 26.89
CA ARG A 10 -2.58 -35.46 26.45
C ARG A 10 -3.25 -35.03 25.15
N ARG A 11 -3.47 -33.73 24.96
CA ARG A 11 -4.08 -33.18 23.74
C ARG A 11 -3.15 -33.40 22.54
N LEU A 12 -1.89 -33.02 22.68
CA LEU A 12 -0.86 -33.20 21.65
C LEU A 12 -0.67 -34.69 21.32
N GLN A 13 -0.63 -35.57 22.31
CA GLN A 13 -0.49 -37.02 22.08
C GLN A 13 -1.61 -37.64 21.22
N LYS A 14 -2.78 -36.98 21.08
CA LYS A 14 -3.85 -37.44 20.18
C LYS A 14 -3.56 -37.13 18.71
N LEU A 15 -2.68 -36.19 18.42
CA LEU A 15 -2.27 -35.87 17.06
C LEU A 15 -1.42 -37.01 16.48
N PRO A 16 -1.56 -37.30 15.17
CA PRO A 16 -0.76 -38.32 14.50
C PRO A 16 0.72 -37.95 14.59
N GLN A 17 1.56 -38.93 14.93
CA GLN A 17 3.00 -38.75 14.93
C GLN A 17 3.57 -39.23 13.59
N THR A 18 4.12 -38.32 12.80
CA THR A 18 4.72 -38.60 11.49
C THR A 18 6.22 -38.88 11.63
N PRO A 19 6.83 -39.68 10.73
CA PRO A 19 8.27 -39.93 10.74
C PRO A 19 9.11 -38.73 10.27
N ASN A 20 8.49 -37.56 10.10
CA ASN A 20 9.12 -36.37 9.56
C ASN A 20 10.08 -35.74 10.57
N VAL A 21 11.08 -35.05 10.01
CA VAL A 21 12.03 -34.21 10.72
C VAL A 21 11.66 -32.77 10.49
N TRP A 22 11.43 -32.01 11.58
CA TRP A 22 11.16 -30.58 11.46
C TRP A 22 12.40 -29.77 11.82
N GLU A 23 12.65 -28.72 11.06
CA GLU A 23 13.63 -27.69 11.39
C GLU A 23 12.92 -26.55 12.12
N GLY A 24 13.56 -26.03 13.17
CA GLY A 24 13.04 -24.89 13.90
C GLY A 24 14.15 -23.94 14.27
N ASP A 25 13.91 -22.65 14.04
CA ASP A 25 14.86 -21.62 14.42
C ASP A 25 14.16 -20.34 14.84
N ARG A 26 14.92 -19.51 15.55
CA ARG A 26 14.58 -18.13 15.83
C ARG A 26 15.59 -17.25 15.11
N CYS A 27 15.15 -16.60 14.06
CA CYS A 27 15.98 -15.76 13.21
C CYS A 27 15.73 -14.29 13.56
N ALA A 28 16.80 -13.53 13.79
CA ALA A 28 16.70 -12.09 13.87
C ALA A 28 16.34 -11.53 12.48
N LEU A 29 15.32 -10.68 12.41
CA LEU A 29 15.05 -9.91 11.21
C LEU A 29 15.88 -8.62 11.28
N SER A 30 16.31 -8.15 10.11
CA SER A 30 17.09 -6.91 10.03
C SER A 30 16.29 -5.76 10.65
N PRO A 31 16.91 -4.89 11.47
CA PRO A 31 16.24 -3.71 12.06
C PRO A 31 15.78 -2.68 11.01
N ALA A 32 16.09 -2.89 9.73
CA ALA A 32 15.61 -2.10 8.60
C ALA A 32 14.18 -2.48 8.14
N ILE A 33 13.64 -3.62 8.60
CA ILE A 33 12.29 -4.06 8.22
C ILE A 33 11.25 -3.29 9.04
N LYS A 34 10.74 -2.19 8.47
CA LYS A 34 9.60 -1.45 9.01
C LYS A 34 8.31 -2.21 8.67
N ILE A 35 7.72 -2.87 9.66
CA ILE A 35 6.33 -3.32 9.54
C ILE A 35 5.45 -2.07 9.62
N LYS A 36 4.55 -1.89 8.64
CA LYS A 36 3.70 -0.70 8.44
C LYS A 36 2.90 -0.26 9.69
N ASP A 37 2.80 -1.11 10.72
CA ASP A 37 2.04 -0.91 11.96
C ASP A 37 2.89 -0.93 13.26
N ASP A 38 4.22 -0.78 13.20
CA ASP A 38 5.06 -0.70 14.41
C ASP A 38 5.65 0.70 14.64
N PRO A 39 5.08 1.50 15.57
CA PRO A 39 5.55 2.85 15.85
C PRO A 39 6.91 2.93 16.56
N GLU A 40 7.44 1.83 17.11
CA GLU A 40 8.68 1.83 17.89
C GLU A 40 9.90 1.28 17.14
N ASN A 41 9.73 0.73 15.94
CA ASN A 41 10.80 0.08 15.17
C ASN A 41 11.61 -0.91 16.04
N THR A 42 10.93 -1.64 16.92
CA THR A 42 11.59 -2.57 17.84
C THR A 42 12.09 -3.78 17.07
N PRO A 43 13.34 -4.25 17.29
CA PRO A 43 13.86 -5.43 16.62
C PRO A 43 12.97 -6.64 16.92
N LYS A 44 12.38 -7.20 15.87
CA LYS A 44 11.55 -8.41 15.93
C LYS A 44 12.34 -9.59 15.44
N ASP A 45 12.21 -10.70 16.16
CA ASP A 45 12.68 -11.99 15.71
C ASP A 45 11.52 -12.75 15.07
N CYS A 46 11.85 -13.54 14.07
CA CYS A 46 10.95 -14.49 13.45
C CYS A 46 11.21 -15.89 14.00
N ILE A 47 10.16 -16.59 14.42
CA ILE A 47 10.22 -17.98 14.82
C ILE A 47 9.60 -18.83 13.72
N LEU A 48 10.39 -19.75 13.18
CA LEU A 48 10.04 -20.64 12.08
C LEU A 48 9.99 -22.10 12.54
N TRP A 49 8.98 -22.82 12.06
CA TRP A 49 8.91 -24.28 12.12
C TRP A 49 8.55 -24.83 10.76
N VAL A 50 9.44 -25.65 10.20
CA VAL A 50 9.34 -26.15 8.84
C VAL A 50 9.39 -27.67 8.84
N ASP A 51 8.51 -28.29 8.07
CA ASP A 51 8.59 -29.72 7.82
C ASP A 51 9.67 -29.99 6.76
N GLY A 52 10.81 -30.53 7.17
CA GLY A 52 11.91 -30.76 6.25
C GLY A 52 11.70 -31.92 5.28
N SER A 53 10.67 -32.75 5.50
CA SER A 53 10.34 -33.85 4.58
C SER A 53 9.46 -33.38 3.42
N ASP A 54 8.60 -32.39 3.68
CA ASP A 54 7.64 -31.86 2.72
C ASP A 54 7.97 -30.42 2.26
N ALA A 55 9.05 -29.81 2.79
CA ALA A 55 9.44 -28.41 2.58
C ALA A 55 8.30 -27.40 2.84
N VAL A 56 7.44 -27.69 3.83
CA VAL A 56 6.28 -26.85 4.16
C VAL A 56 6.52 -26.07 5.44
N VAL A 57 6.34 -24.75 5.39
CA VAL A 57 6.30 -23.90 6.59
C VAL A 57 5.05 -24.22 7.38
N ARG A 58 5.22 -24.79 8.58
CA ARG A 58 4.11 -25.18 9.44
C ARG A 58 3.68 -24.06 10.38
N SER A 59 4.60 -23.18 10.78
CA SER A 59 4.33 -22.00 11.57
C SER A 59 5.40 -20.95 11.34
N LEU A 60 4.97 -19.69 11.31
CA LEU A 60 5.78 -18.48 11.29
C LEU A 60 5.19 -17.52 12.34
N GLU A 61 5.99 -17.06 13.30
CA GLU A 61 5.54 -16.13 14.35
C GLU A 61 6.55 -15.00 14.54
N MET A 62 6.09 -13.77 14.45
CA MET A 62 6.88 -12.56 14.73
C MET A 62 6.81 -12.23 16.22
N VAL A 63 7.95 -12.06 16.87
CA VAL A 63 8.05 -11.78 18.31
C VAL A 63 9.08 -10.69 18.60
N SER A 64 8.99 -10.02 19.74
CA SER A 64 10.04 -9.11 20.19
C SER A 64 11.34 -9.88 20.48
N ALA A 65 12.50 -9.28 20.18
CA ALA A 65 13.81 -9.83 20.51
C ALA A 65 13.99 -10.17 22.01
N GLU A 66 13.26 -9.48 22.90
CA GLU A 66 13.32 -9.72 24.36
C GLU A 66 12.49 -10.92 24.83
N THR A 67 11.67 -11.51 23.95
CA THR A 67 10.79 -12.64 24.31
C THR A 67 11.62 -13.88 24.64
N GLY A 68 11.23 -14.69 25.63
CA GLY A 68 11.99 -15.89 26.00
C GLY A 68 11.72 -17.09 25.10
N TYR A 69 12.41 -18.22 25.39
CA TYR A 69 12.25 -19.47 24.64
C TYR A 69 10.84 -20.08 24.72
N GLU A 70 9.97 -19.61 25.62
CA GLU A 70 8.57 -20.03 25.66
C GLU A 70 7.80 -19.67 24.37
N ALA A 71 8.19 -18.61 23.66
CA ALA A 71 7.59 -18.27 22.38
C ALA A 71 7.90 -19.32 21.31
N VAL A 72 9.13 -19.85 21.30
CA VAL A 72 9.54 -20.91 20.37
C VAL A 72 8.72 -22.18 20.61
N VAL A 73 8.46 -22.50 21.88
CA VAL A 73 7.58 -23.62 22.25
C VAL A 73 6.14 -23.35 21.80
N ARG A 74 5.61 -22.15 22.02
CA ARG A 74 4.25 -21.79 21.61
C ARG A 74 4.05 -21.93 20.09
N ALA A 75 5.00 -21.45 19.30
CA ALA A 75 5.01 -21.61 17.85
C ALA A 75 5.06 -23.09 17.44
N LEU A 76 5.87 -23.91 18.12
CA LEU A 76 5.94 -25.35 17.88
C LEU A 76 4.60 -26.06 18.17
N LEU A 77 3.92 -25.68 19.25
CA LEU A 77 2.61 -26.24 19.59
C LEU A 77 1.55 -25.86 18.54
N ARG A 78 1.60 -24.62 18.03
CA ARG A 78 0.75 -24.19 16.92
C ARG A 78 1.03 -24.98 15.64
N ALA A 79 2.30 -25.18 15.29
CA ALA A 79 2.71 -26.01 14.14
C ALA A 79 2.19 -27.46 14.21
N MET A 80 1.94 -27.97 15.43
CA MET A 80 1.33 -29.28 15.64
C MET A 80 -0.19 -29.26 15.56
N GLU A 81 -0.84 -28.31 16.25
CA GLU A 81 -2.30 -28.29 16.45
C GLU A 81 -3.06 -27.59 15.33
N SER A 82 -2.49 -26.56 14.74
CA SER A 82 -3.11 -25.69 13.72
C SER A 82 -2.04 -25.12 12.79
N PRO A 83 -1.37 -25.99 11.99
CA PRO A 83 -0.34 -25.54 11.06
C PRO A 83 -0.92 -24.69 9.93
N ASN A 84 -0.07 -23.87 9.31
CA ASN A 84 -0.42 -23.13 8.10
C ASN A 84 -0.76 -24.11 6.95
N PRO A 85 -1.81 -23.85 6.14
CA PRO A 85 -2.07 -24.61 4.93
C PRO A 85 -0.85 -24.59 4.00
N PRO A 86 -0.52 -25.70 3.31
CA PRO A 86 -1.30 -26.94 3.15
C PRO A 86 -1.04 -28.02 4.23
N ALA A 87 -0.24 -27.74 5.26
CA ALA A 87 0.10 -28.75 6.27
C ALA A 87 -1.13 -29.16 7.12
N THR A 88 -1.15 -30.42 7.57
CA THR A 88 -2.24 -30.96 8.40
C THR A 88 -1.78 -31.21 9.84
N PRO A 89 -2.66 -31.09 10.86
CA PRO A 89 -2.27 -31.27 12.26
C PRO A 89 -1.55 -32.59 12.53
N GLY A 90 -0.42 -32.54 13.23
CA GLY A 90 0.46 -33.69 13.45
C GLY A 90 1.68 -33.35 14.31
N ARG A 91 2.45 -34.36 14.70
CA ARG A 91 3.67 -34.19 15.50
C ARG A 91 4.84 -34.89 14.82
N PRO A 92 6.04 -34.29 14.81
CA PRO A 92 7.21 -34.94 14.26
C PRO A 92 7.73 -36.04 15.19
N GLN A 93 8.53 -36.94 14.65
CA GLN A 93 9.37 -37.82 15.46
C GLN A 93 10.63 -37.10 15.94
N LYS A 94 11.11 -36.14 15.16
CA LYS A 94 12.36 -35.43 15.41
C LYS A 94 12.24 -33.95 15.05
N ILE A 95 12.85 -33.12 15.88
CA ILE A 95 13.09 -31.72 15.59
C ILE A 95 14.58 -31.41 15.66
N VAL A 96 15.02 -30.48 14.81
CA VAL A 96 16.41 -30.01 14.74
C VAL A 96 16.39 -28.49 14.92
N VAL A 97 17.27 -27.99 15.79
CA VAL A 97 17.40 -26.56 16.09
C VAL A 97 18.86 -26.11 16.01
N ARG A 98 19.07 -24.83 15.70
CA ARG A 98 20.39 -24.21 15.54
C ARG A 98 21.04 -23.80 16.86
N ASP A 99 20.24 -23.55 17.89
CA ASP A 99 20.74 -23.10 19.19
C ASP A 99 20.82 -24.24 20.23
N ARG A 100 21.97 -24.36 20.90
CA ARG A 100 22.20 -25.44 21.90
C ARG A 100 21.42 -25.24 23.18
N GLU A 101 21.22 -24.00 23.64
CA GLU A 101 20.47 -23.72 24.85
C GLU A 101 18.98 -24.02 24.62
N LEU A 102 18.46 -23.64 23.46
CA LEU A 102 17.13 -23.99 22.98
C LEU A 102 16.95 -25.50 22.87
N GLN A 103 17.95 -26.24 22.36
CA GLN A 103 17.91 -27.70 22.32
C GLN A 103 17.70 -28.31 23.71
N PHE A 104 18.47 -27.87 24.71
CA PHE A 104 18.33 -28.37 26.08
C PHE A 104 16.97 -27.99 26.69
N TYR A 105 16.52 -26.77 26.43
CA TYR A 105 15.21 -26.29 26.87
C TYR A 105 14.07 -27.15 26.30
N LEU A 106 14.06 -27.35 24.98
CA LEU A 106 13.06 -28.16 24.28
C LEU A 106 13.07 -29.63 24.73
N ARG A 107 14.24 -30.21 25.02
CA ARG A 107 14.31 -31.58 25.58
C ARG A 107 13.57 -31.70 26.90
N GLY A 108 13.68 -30.70 27.77
CA GLY A 108 12.95 -30.66 29.04
C GLY A 108 11.43 -30.51 28.84
N VAL A 109 11.03 -29.61 27.93
CA VAL A 109 9.62 -29.31 27.67
C VAL A 109 8.89 -30.47 26.98
N LEU A 110 9.53 -31.13 26.01
CA LEU A 110 8.92 -32.12 25.11
C LEU A 110 9.12 -33.58 25.57
N GLN A 111 9.67 -33.80 26.77
CA GLN A 111 10.02 -35.13 27.29
C GLN A 111 8.87 -36.15 27.20
N ASP A 112 7.63 -35.70 27.46
CA ASP A 112 6.44 -36.56 27.47
C ASP A 112 5.84 -36.82 26.07
N LEU A 113 6.31 -36.13 25.03
CA LEU A 113 5.75 -36.21 23.68
C LEU A 113 6.46 -37.21 22.77
N LYS A 114 7.56 -37.83 23.24
CA LYS A 114 8.41 -38.75 22.45
C LYS A 114 8.89 -38.12 21.14
N ILE A 115 9.34 -36.86 21.22
CA ILE A 115 9.96 -36.13 20.12
C ILE A 115 11.45 -36.04 20.40
N ALA A 116 12.28 -36.52 19.48
CA ALA A 116 13.73 -36.38 19.56
C ALA A 116 14.12 -34.93 19.24
N VAL A 117 14.95 -34.31 20.09
CA VAL A 117 15.46 -32.95 19.87
C VAL A 117 16.96 -33.00 19.64
N GLU A 118 17.39 -32.57 18.46
CA GLU A 118 18.78 -32.55 18.03
C GLU A 118 19.26 -31.14 17.71
N TYR A 119 20.58 -30.96 17.77
CA TYR A 119 21.26 -29.74 17.38
C TYR A 119 21.93 -29.97 16.03
N ALA A 120 21.79 -29.00 15.12
CA ALA A 120 22.59 -28.90 13.91
C ALA A 120 23.11 -27.46 13.79
N ALA A 121 24.33 -27.27 13.26
CA ALA A 121 24.87 -25.93 13.05
C ALA A 121 24.15 -25.21 11.90
N ASP A 122 23.74 -25.98 10.88
CA ASP A 122 23.09 -25.50 9.67
C ASP A 122 21.67 -26.07 9.59
N LEU A 123 20.71 -25.25 9.18
CA LEU A 123 19.31 -25.63 8.94
C LEU A 123 18.96 -25.23 7.50
N PRO A 124 19.34 -26.06 6.50
CA PRO A 124 19.36 -25.65 5.09
C PRO A 124 18.02 -25.12 4.59
N ILE A 125 16.90 -25.65 5.09
CA ILE A 125 15.57 -25.28 4.61
C ILE A 125 15.16 -23.94 5.22
N ILE A 126 15.46 -23.74 6.51
CA ILE A 126 15.26 -22.44 7.16
C ILE A 126 16.20 -21.38 6.56
N ASP A 127 17.44 -21.73 6.22
CA ASP A 127 18.39 -20.81 5.60
C ASP A 127 17.89 -20.32 4.23
N GLU A 128 17.34 -21.22 3.41
CA GLU A 128 16.74 -20.87 2.12
C GLU A 128 15.50 -19.97 2.29
N ILE A 129 14.60 -20.30 3.22
CA ILE A 129 13.42 -19.49 3.52
C ILE A 129 13.82 -18.12 4.04
N GLN A 130 14.82 -18.05 4.92
CA GLN A 130 15.30 -16.78 5.47
C GLN A 130 15.91 -15.91 4.37
N GLN A 131 16.72 -16.48 3.48
CA GLN A 131 17.30 -15.76 2.35
C GLN A 131 16.19 -15.21 1.44
N SER A 132 15.20 -16.04 1.09
CA SER A 132 14.05 -15.63 0.28
C SER A 132 13.21 -14.54 0.97
N LEU A 133 12.95 -14.68 2.28
CA LEU A 133 12.19 -13.71 3.07
C LEU A 133 12.93 -12.37 3.18
N GLN A 134 14.25 -12.38 3.32
CA GLN A 134 15.08 -11.17 3.31
C GLN A 134 15.10 -10.50 1.94
N SER A 135 15.16 -11.29 0.85
CA SER A 135 15.02 -10.76 -0.52
C SER A 135 13.63 -10.16 -0.79
N PHE A 136 12.56 -10.74 -0.23
CA PHE A 136 11.19 -10.28 -0.43
C PHE A 136 10.81 -9.08 0.45
N LEU A 137 11.24 -9.05 1.71
CA LEU A 137 10.90 -7.99 2.69
C LEU A 137 11.78 -6.75 2.59
N GLY A 138 12.66 -6.64 1.60
CA GLY A 138 13.47 -5.44 1.39
C GLY A 138 14.52 -5.25 2.49
N THR A 139 15.55 -6.09 2.50
CA THR A 139 16.87 -5.47 2.63
C THR A 139 17.20 -4.91 1.26
N ALA A 140 17.20 -3.58 1.12
CA ALA A 140 17.97 -2.93 0.08
C ALA A 140 19.44 -3.30 0.31
N GLU A 141 19.85 -4.46 -0.20
CA GLU A 141 21.20 -4.48 -0.76
C GLU A 141 21.22 -3.34 -1.79
N PRO A 142 22.23 -2.46 -1.76
CA PRO A 142 22.30 -1.35 -2.69
C PRO A 142 22.09 -1.90 -4.09
N ILE A 143 21.10 -1.36 -4.80
CA ILE A 143 20.66 -1.82 -6.12
C ILE A 143 21.90 -2.24 -6.91
N GLN A 144 22.05 -3.54 -7.17
CA GLN A 144 23.20 -4.06 -7.90
C GLN A 144 23.01 -3.77 -9.39
N LEU A 145 23.09 -2.49 -9.77
CA LEU A 145 23.18 -2.07 -11.15
C LEU A 145 24.56 -2.48 -11.69
N PRO A 146 24.65 -3.10 -12.88
CA PRO A 146 25.92 -3.45 -13.48
C PRO A 146 26.85 -2.23 -13.58
N ALA A 147 28.11 -2.42 -13.21
CA ALA A 147 29.12 -1.37 -13.31
C ALA A 147 29.20 -0.85 -14.75
N GLY A 148 28.92 0.45 -14.93
CA GLY A 148 28.87 1.13 -16.24
C GLY A 148 27.46 1.50 -16.73
N TYR A 149 26.40 0.84 -16.24
CA TYR A 149 25.00 1.18 -16.59
C TYR A 149 24.25 1.96 -15.50
N ALA A 150 24.78 2.02 -14.28
CA ALA A 150 24.17 2.72 -13.15
C ALA A 150 23.85 4.20 -13.47
N VAL A 151 24.88 5.00 -13.78
CA VAL A 151 24.71 6.44 -14.10
C VAL A 151 23.74 6.68 -15.28
N PRO A 152 23.84 5.96 -16.41
CA PRO A 152 22.86 6.06 -17.50
C PRO A 152 21.41 5.79 -17.09
N LEU A 153 21.16 4.71 -16.35
CA LEU A 153 19.80 4.35 -15.90
C LEU A 153 19.21 5.41 -14.97
N LEU A 154 20.00 5.87 -14.02
CA LEU A 154 19.58 6.88 -13.05
C LEU A 154 19.36 8.25 -13.69
N THR A 155 20.19 8.60 -14.66
CA THR A 155 20.00 9.81 -15.48
C THR A 155 18.68 9.73 -16.24
N ALA A 156 18.40 8.60 -16.90
CA ALA A 156 17.15 8.40 -17.62
C ALA A 156 15.94 8.45 -16.67
N ALA A 157 16.04 7.82 -15.49
CA ALA A 157 15.00 7.87 -14.46
C ALA A 157 14.76 9.30 -13.97
N ARG A 158 15.82 10.07 -13.68
CA ARG A 158 15.69 11.48 -13.29
C ARG A 158 15.00 12.31 -14.38
N ASP A 159 15.37 12.09 -15.64
CA ASP A 159 14.82 12.88 -16.74
C ASP A 159 13.34 12.56 -17.00
N ILE A 160 12.94 11.28 -16.86
CA ILE A 160 11.53 10.88 -16.89
C ILE A 160 10.77 11.52 -15.72
N TRP A 161 11.34 11.51 -14.51
CA TRP A 161 10.73 12.15 -13.35
C TRP A 161 10.51 13.65 -13.57
N ALA A 162 11.51 14.35 -14.10
CA ALA A 162 11.42 15.76 -14.41
C ALA A 162 10.36 16.06 -15.50
N THR A 163 10.16 15.12 -16.43
CA THR A 163 9.14 15.21 -17.48
C THR A 163 7.74 14.91 -16.96
N ALA A 164 7.63 14.09 -15.89
CA ALA A 164 6.40 13.76 -15.17
C ALA A 164 5.21 13.36 -16.07
N PRO A 165 5.35 12.33 -16.94
CA PRO A 165 4.32 11.96 -17.90
C PRO A 165 2.99 11.55 -17.25
N TRP A 166 3.03 10.98 -16.04
CA TRP A 166 1.89 10.61 -15.20
C TRP A 166 1.00 11.79 -14.76
N GLN A 167 1.41 13.05 -14.99
CA GLN A 167 0.53 14.21 -14.74
C GLN A 167 -0.57 14.35 -15.80
N ASN A 168 -0.35 13.83 -17.01
CA ASN A 168 -1.26 14.00 -18.16
C ASN A 168 -1.81 12.67 -18.69
N LEU A 169 -1.18 11.55 -18.32
CA LEU A 169 -1.45 10.23 -18.87
C LEU A 169 -1.76 9.26 -17.74
N ASP A 170 -2.79 8.44 -17.96
CA ASP A 170 -3.14 7.31 -17.12
C ASP A 170 -2.35 6.05 -17.51
N ASP A 171 -2.57 4.98 -16.77
CA ASP A 171 -1.92 3.68 -16.95
C ASP A 171 -2.43 2.90 -18.17
N ALA A 172 -3.56 3.31 -18.76
CA ALA A 172 -4.13 2.70 -19.96
C ALA A 172 -3.47 3.24 -21.24
N LYS A 173 -2.98 4.50 -21.22
CA LYS A 173 -2.26 5.11 -22.34
C LYS A 173 -0.94 4.38 -22.61
N THR A 174 -0.95 3.54 -23.64
CA THR A 174 0.14 2.61 -23.95
C THR A 174 1.04 3.14 -25.06
N PHE A 175 2.35 2.91 -24.91
CA PHE A 175 3.37 3.22 -25.92
C PHE A 175 4.05 1.94 -26.39
N ALA A 176 4.46 1.89 -27.65
CA ALA A 176 5.34 0.85 -28.17
C ALA A 176 6.74 1.43 -28.37
N VAL A 177 7.74 0.77 -27.80
CA VAL A 177 9.17 1.08 -27.94
C VAL A 177 9.82 -0.08 -28.70
N GLU A 178 10.04 0.12 -29.98
CA GLU A 178 10.67 -0.86 -30.87
C GLU A 178 12.19 -0.61 -30.91
N LEU A 179 12.97 -1.59 -30.48
CA LEU A 179 14.42 -1.55 -30.49
C LEU A 179 14.94 -2.38 -31.68
N ASP A 180 15.77 -1.77 -32.52
CA ASP A 180 16.49 -2.46 -33.60
C ASP A 180 17.70 -3.23 -33.02
N SER A 181 17.41 -4.18 -32.13
CA SER A 181 18.36 -5.12 -31.51
C SER A 181 17.86 -6.56 -31.68
N GLU A 182 18.78 -7.52 -31.78
CA GLU A 182 18.49 -8.89 -32.23
C GLU A 182 17.51 -9.67 -31.32
N ASP A 183 17.33 -9.27 -30.05
CA ASP A 183 16.69 -10.12 -29.03
C ASP A 183 15.40 -9.57 -28.38
N VAL A 184 15.06 -8.28 -28.50
CA VAL A 184 13.98 -7.66 -27.68
C VAL A 184 12.77 -7.21 -28.50
N GLY A 185 12.94 -6.90 -29.78
CA GLY A 185 11.84 -6.49 -30.64
C GLY A 185 11.12 -5.23 -30.13
N THR A 186 9.91 -5.40 -29.57
CA THR A 186 9.06 -4.29 -29.10
C THR A 186 8.71 -4.45 -27.62
N LEU A 187 8.91 -3.38 -26.85
CA LEU A 187 8.44 -3.24 -25.48
C LEU A 187 7.17 -2.39 -25.44
N TYR A 188 6.18 -2.81 -24.67
CA TYR A 188 4.92 -2.09 -24.46
C TYR A 188 4.93 -1.41 -23.10
N VAL A 189 4.80 -0.09 -23.11
CA VAL A 189 5.00 0.73 -21.92
C VAL A 189 3.66 1.13 -21.31
N SER A 190 3.50 0.88 -20.01
CA SER A 190 2.43 1.40 -19.16
C SER A 190 3.04 2.29 -18.07
N LEU A 191 2.34 3.38 -17.73
CA LEU A 191 2.81 4.38 -16.77
C LEU A 191 2.07 4.24 -15.44
N LEU A 192 2.80 4.26 -14.33
CA LEU A 192 2.25 4.30 -12.97
C LEU A 192 2.40 5.72 -12.41
N GLY A 193 1.43 6.20 -11.63
CA GLY A 193 1.52 7.51 -10.96
C GLY A 193 0.25 8.33 -10.88
N MET A 194 -0.80 8.02 -11.66
CA MET A 194 -1.99 8.88 -11.74
C MET A 194 -2.72 9.03 -10.41
N LEU A 195 -2.75 7.99 -9.56
CA LEU A 195 -3.41 8.02 -8.25
C LEU A 195 -2.53 8.61 -7.14
N GLY A 196 -1.25 8.86 -7.43
CA GLY A 196 -0.31 9.56 -6.55
C GLY A 196 0.35 8.70 -5.47
N GLU A 197 0.17 7.38 -5.51
CA GLU A 197 0.69 6.43 -4.51
C GLU A 197 2.03 5.83 -4.95
N GLU A 198 2.09 5.31 -6.18
CA GLU A 198 3.27 4.71 -6.77
C GLU A 198 3.52 5.36 -8.13
N TYR A 199 4.76 5.79 -8.37
CA TYR A 199 5.19 6.32 -9.65
C TYR A 199 6.14 5.32 -10.30
N GLY A 200 6.02 5.15 -11.60
CA GLY A 200 6.87 4.20 -12.30
C GLY A 200 6.54 3.99 -13.76
N VAL A 201 7.33 3.12 -14.39
CA VAL A 201 7.20 2.73 -15.78
C VAL A 201 7.36 1.21 -15.85
N LEU A 202 6.36 0.55 -16.42
CA LEU A 202 6.38 -0.88 -16.73
C LEU A 202 6.60 -1.07 -18.23
N LEU A 203 7.54 -1.92 -18.62
CA LEU A 203 7.89 -2.20 -20.01
C LEU A 203 7.70 -3.70 -20.30
N TYR A 204 6.51 -4.06 -20.77
CA TYR A 204 6.11 -5.44 -21.08
C TYR A 204 6.75 -5.93 -22.37
N ARG A 205 7.15 -7.20 -22.41
CA ARG A 205 7.72 -7.82 -23.62
C ARG A 205 6.67 -8.25 -24.64
N SER A 206 5.39 -8.32 -24.23
CA SER A 206 4.28 -8.73 -25.09
C SER A 206 2.99 -7.98 -24.74
N VAL A 207 2.09 -7.84 -25.72
CA VAL A 207 0.75 -7.26 -25.50
C VAL A 207 -0.08 -8.19 -24.62
N GLU A 208 0.12 -9.50 -24.77
CA GLU A 208 -0.55 -10.54 -24.01
C GLU A 208 -0.24 -10.43 -22.51
N SER A 209 1.01 -10.16 -22.13
CA SER A 209 1.38 -9.96 -20.72
C SER A 209 0.73 -8.70 -20.14
N LEU A 210 0.68 -7.60 -20.91
CA LEU A 210 -0.01 -6.37 -20.51
C LEU A 210 -1.52 -6.59 -20.30
N LYS A 211 -2.18 -7.31 -21.20
CA LYS A 211 -3.63 -7.58 -21.15
C LYS A 211 -4.01 -8.55 -20.02
N SER A 212 -3.31 -9.67 -19.94
CA SER A 212 -3.62 -10.74 -18.97
C SER A 212 -3.56 -10.24 -17.52
N PHE A 213 -2.61 -9.38 -17.19
CA PHE A 213 -2.52 -8.75 -15.87
C PHE A 213 -3.75 -7.91 -15.56
N ARG A 214 -4.15 -7.04 -16.49
CA ARG A 214 -5.35 -6.20 -16.35
C ARG A 214 -6.62 -7.02 -16.23
N GLU A 215 -6.82 -8.02 -17.09
CA GLU A 215 -7.99 -8.91 -17.04
C GLU A 215 -8.11 -9.64 -15.69
N LYS A 216 -6.98 -10.05 -15.09
CA LYS A 216 -6.97 -10.78 -13.81
C LYS A 216 -7.24 -9.87 -12.61
N ILE A 217 -6.67 -8.65 -12.60
CA ILE A 217 -6.86 -7.70 -11.50
C ILE A 217 -8.25 -7.07 -11.54
N LEU A 218 -8.78 -6.78 -12.73
CA LEU A 218 -10.08 -6.16 -12.92
C LEU A 218 -11.23 -7.18 -12.76
N ARG A 219 -10.92 -8.46 -12.56
CA ARG A 219 -11.92 -9.51 -12.38
C ARG A 219 -12.63 -9.35 -11.03
N PRO A 220 -13.97 -9.23 -11.01
CA PRO A 220 -14.71 -9.16 -9.76
C PRO A 220 -14.48 -10.40 -8.89
N GLY A 221 -14.07 -10.21 -7.63
CA GLY A 221 -13.84 -11.28 -6.66
C GLY A 221 -12.44 -11.92 -6.72
N ALA A 222 -11.46 -11.27 -7.36
CA ALA A 222 -10.07 -11.72 -7.31
C ALA A 222 -9.57 -11.76 -5.86
N THR A 223 -9.15 -12.95 -5.42
CA THR A 223 -8.54 -13.12 -4.08
C THR A 223 -7.14 -12.51 -4.06
N PRO A 224 -6.60 -12.08 -2.90
CA PRO A 224 -5.22 -11.60 -2.79
C PRO A 224 -4.19 -12.57 -3.40
N MET A 225 -4.39 -13.88 -3.20
CA MET A 225 -3.54 -14.94 -3.78
C MET A 225 -3.60 -14.98 -5.31
N ALA A 226 -4.75 -14.69 -5.91
CA ALA A 226 -4.93 -14.63 -7.36
C ALA A 226 -4.34 -13.35 -7.96
N MET A 227 -4.34 -12.24 -7.21
CA MET A 227 -3.66 -11.01 -7.60
C MET A 227 -2.13 -11.19 -7.53
N GLU A 228 -1.63 -11.85 -6.48
CA GLU A 228 -0.22 -12.20 -6.34
C GLU A 228 0.24 -13.16 -7.46
N GLU A 229 -0.55 -14.17 -7.78
CA GLU A 229 -0.30 -15.06 -8.93
C GLU A 229 -0.31 -14.29 -10.26
N ALA A 230 -1.28 -13.38 -10.46
CA ALA A 230 -1.35 -12.53 -11.65
C ALA A 230 -0.13 -11.60 -11.78
N PHE A 231 0.38 -11.08 -10.66
CA PHE A 231 1.59 -10.28 -10.61
C PHE A 231 2.81 -11.12 -11.01
N LEU A 232 3.02 -12.30 -10.39
CA LEU A 232 4.17 -13.16 -10.68
C LEU A 232 4.20 -13.70 -12.12
N GLU A 233 3.05 -13.77 -12.80
CA GLU A 233 2.95 -14.16 -14.20
C GLU A 233 3.31 -13.06 -15.22
N GLN A 234 3.67 -11.86 -14.78
CA GLN A 234 4.06 -10.79 -15.68
C GLN A 234 5.46 -11.02 -16.29
N ASP A 235 5.65 -10.54 -17.52
CA ASP A 235 6.94 -10.53 -18.22
C ASP A 235 7.28 -9.10 -18.65
N CYS A 236 7.91 -8.36 -17.74
CA CYS A 236 8.22 -6.95 -17.93
C CYS A 236 9.47 -6.49 -17.19
N PHE A 237 10.10 -5.44 -17.72
CA PHE A 237 11.00 -4.60 -16.93
C PHE A 237 10.17 -3.58 -16.15
N PHE A 238 10.63 -3.19 -14.97
CA PHE A 238 10.02 -2.11 -14.19
C PHE A 238 11.06 -1.10 -13.73
N MET A 239 10.60 0.15 -13.62
CA MET A 239 11.29 1.24 -12.93
C MET A 239 10.26 1.93 -12.03
N ASN A 240 10.43 1.84 -10.72
CA ASN A 240 9.53 2.47 -9.73
C ASN A 240 10.27 3.58 -9.00
N TYR A 241 9.55 4.53 -8.41
CA TYR A 241 10.12 5.55 -7.54
C TYR A 241 9.64 5.36 -6.11
N GLU A 242 10.59 5.28 -5.18
CA GLU A 242 10.38 5.07 -3.76
C GLU A 242 10.87 6.32 -2.99
N PRO A 243 10.24 6.71 -1.88
CA PRO A 243 10.74 7.81 -1.06
C PRO A 243 12.13 7.49 -0.50
N VAL A 244 13.03 8.47 -0.53
CA VAL A 244 14.37 8.32 0.05
C VAL A 244 14.23 8.13 1.57
N ASP A 245 14.66 6.98 2.11
CA ASP A 245 14.83 6.82 3.56
C ASP A 245 16.18 7.45 3.97
N GLU A 246 16.11 8.57 4.70
CA GLU A 246 17.30 9.27 5.22
C GLU A 246 18.21 8.37 6.06
N ALA A 247 17.69 7.25 6.62
CA ALA A 247 18.46 6.32 7.43
C ALA A 247 19.40 5.41 6.61
N GLU A 248 19.06 5.04 5.37
CA GLU A 248 19.89 4.17 4.52
C GLU A 248 21.15 4.89 4.01
N LEU A 249 21.07 6.22 3.84
CA LEU A 249 22.19 7.08 3.44
C LEU A 249 23.38 7.08 4.41
N PHE A 250 23.13 6.78 5.70
CA PHE A 250 24.19 6.75 6.72
C PHE A 250 24.84 5.38 6.89
N ALA A 251 24.36 4.34 6.19
CA ALA A 251 24.82 2.96 6.34
C ALA A 251 25.99 2.59 5.42
N ALA A 252 26.52 3.51 4.59
CA ALA A 252 27.64 3.23 3.69
C ALA A 252 28.94 2.90 4.47
N GLU A 253 29.28 1.61 4.51
CA GLU A 253 30.42 1.07 5.27
C GLU A 253 31.76 1.30 4.55
N SER A 254 31.78 1.44 3.21
CA SER A 254 33.00 1.61 2.43
C SER A 254 33.17 3.00 1.77
N PRO A 255 34.42 3.46 1.55
CA PRO A 255 34.70 4.72 0.84
C PRO A 255 34.25 4.72 -0.63
N GLU A 256 34.26 3.57 -1.31
CA GLU A 256 33.85 3.44 -2.72
C GLU A 256 32.32 3.53 -2.88
N GLU A 257 31.56 3.05 -1.90
CA GLU A 257 30.11 3.24 -1.83
C GLU A 257 29.75 4.71 -1.57
N ARG A 258 30.54 5.43 -0.76
CA ARG A 258 30.32 6.86 -0.49
C ARG A 258 30.51 7.73 -1.73
N ASP A 259 31.58 7.51 -2.49
CA ASP A 259 31.82 8.26 -3.73
C ASP A 259 30.70 8.00 -4.76
N ARG A 260 30.24 6.74 -4.88
CA ARG A 260 29.06 6.43 -5.70
C ARG A 260 27.82 7.12 -5.18
N LEU A 261 27.53 7.04 -3.88
CA LEU A 261 26.37 7.68 -3.26
C LEU A 261 26.39 9.19 -3.43
N GLU A 262 27.54 9.86 -3.39
CA GLU A 262 27.65 11.29 -3.66
C GLU A 262 27.31 11.65 -5.12
N GLU A 263 27.79 10.88 -6.12
CA GLU A 263 27.39 11.07 -7.53
C GLU A 263 25.89 10.81 -7.75
N LEU A 264 25.34 9.79 -7.07
CA LEU A 264 23.92 9.48 -7.03
C LEU A 264 23.12 10.64 -6.41
N GLN A 265 23.61 11.20 -5.30
CA GLN A 265 22.98 12.28 -4.55
C GLN A 265 22.98 13.60 -5.35
N GLU A 266 24.06 13.90 -6.08
CA GLU A 266 24.08 15.04 -7.02
C GLU A 266 23.05 14.87 -8.15
N ALA A 267 22.87 13.65 -8.66
CA ALA A 267 21.85 13.37 -9.67
C ALA A 267 20.40 13.44 -9.13
N MET A 268 20.20 13.32 -7.82
CA MET A 268 18.88 13.03 -7.20
C MET A 268 18.40 14.06 -6.17
N SER A 269 19.24 14.98 -5.73
CA SER A 269 18.97 16.01 -4.69
C SER A 269 17.76 16.92 -4.94
N VAL A 270 17.09 16.80 -6.09
CA VAL A 270 15.96 17.64 -6.49
C VAL A 270 14.59 16.99 -6.22
N THR A 271 14.50 15.66 -6.05
CA THR A 271 13.22 14.94 -6.17
C THR A 271 12.72 14.25 -4.89
N GLY A 272 13.60 13.93 -3.93
CA GLY A 272 13.23 13.21 -2.70
C GLY A 272 12.77 11.76 -2.93
N MET A 273 12.97 11.22 -4.14
CA MET A 273 12.56 9.88 -4.55
C MET A 273 13.75 9.13 -5.19
N MET A 274 13.94 7.86 -4.80
CA MET A 274 14.89 6.90 -5.35
C MET A 274 14.24 6.04 -6.44
N PRO A 275 14.78 5.95 -7.66
CA PRO A 275 14.31 4.96 -8.61
C PRO A 275 14.85 3.56 -8.26
N SER A 276 13.96 2.58 -8.21
CA SER A 276 14.28 1.16 -8.18
C SER A 276 14.04 0.53 -9.55
N PHE A 277 14.87 -0.44 -9.93
CA PHE A 277 14.80 -1.10 -11.24
C PHE A 277 14.76 -2.61 -11.06
N GLY A 278 14.07 -3.29 -11.96
CA GLY A 278 14.10 -4.75 -11.96
C GLY A 278 13.31 -5.38 -13.09
N ILE A 279 13.14 -6.68 -12.95
CA ILE A 279 12.46 -7.55 -13.92
C ILE A 279 11.46 -8.40 -13.17
N LEU A 280 10.34 -8.64 -13.82
CA LEU A 280 9.38 -9.66 -13.45
C LEU A 280 9.31 -10.65 -14.61
N HIS A 281 9.52 -11.93 -14.32
CA HIS A 281 9.47 -12.98 -15.32
C HIS A 281 8.74 -14.22 -14.78
N PRO A 282 7.84 -14.86 -15.55
CA PRO A 282 6.97 -15.92 -15.03
C PRO A 282 7.68 -17.13 -14.45
N LEU A 283 8.90 -17.42 -14.91
CA LEU A 283 9.71 -18.55 -14.45
C LEU A 283 10.83 -18.16 -13.47
N GLU A 284 11.17 -16.88 -13.39
CA GLU A 284 12.27 -16.39 -12.52
C GLU A 284 11.76 -15.57 -11.34
N GLY A 285 10.46 -15.22 -11.32
CA GLY A 285 9.87 -14.34 -10.33
C GLY A 285 10.33 -12.89 -10.48
N MET A 286 10.24 -12.15 -9.40
CA MET A 286 10.69 -10.76 -9.32
C MET A 286 12.19 -10.70 -9.00
N ARG A 287 12.96 -9.98 -9.82
CA ARG A 287 14.39 -9.70 -9.59
C ARG A 287 14.61 -8.19 -9.52
N GLN A 288 15.18 -7.71 -8.41
CA GLN A 288 15.61 -6.31 -8.24
C GLN A 288 17.06 -6.06 -8.70
N THR A 289 17.62 -7.00 -9.48
CA THR A 289 18.97 -6.93 -10.03
C THR A 289 18.91 -7.11 -11.55
N LEU A 290 19.60 -6.24 -12.28
CA LEU A 290 19.69 -6.29 -13.74
C LEU A 290 21.05 -6.83 -14.17
N TYR A 291 21.09 -7.66 -15.20
CA TYR A 291 22.32 -8.02 -15.90
C TYR A 291 22.69 -6.94 -16.93
N ALA A 292 23.93 -6.99 -17.45
CA ALA A 292 24.45 -5.95 -18.36
C ALA A 292 23.59 -5.75 -19.63
N GLU A 293 23.10 -6.84 -20.23
CA GLU A 293 22.25 -6.77 -21.42
C GLU A 293 20.88 -6.16 -21.10
N GLU A 294 20.27 -6.60 -20.00
CA GLU A 294 18.99 -6.09 -19.48
C GLU A 294 19.09 -4.58 -19.16
N ALA A 295 20.17 -4.17 -18.49
CA ALA A 295 20.45 -2.77 -18.16
C ALA A 295 20.67 -1.91 -19.41
N ALA A 296 21.33 -2.44 -20.44
CA ALA A 296 21.51 -1.74 -21.71
C ALA A 296 20.18 -1.50 -22.41
N ILE A 297 19.34 -2.53 -22.51
CA ILE A 297 18.00 -2.47 -23.10
C ILE A 297 17.15 -1.43 -22.38
N LEU A 298 17.07 -1.54 -21.05
CA LEU A 298 16.25 -0.65 -20.23
C LEU A 298 16.73 0.81 -20.33
N SER A 299 18.05 1.05 -20.27
CA SER A 299 18.62 2.40 -20.39
C SER A 299 18.29 3.03 -21.75
N ILE A 300 18.45 2.27 -22.84
CA ILE A 300 18.15 2.75 -24.21
C ILE A 300 16.66 3.04 -24.37
N ALA A 301 15.79 2.16 -23.86
CA ALA A 301 14.34 2.34 -23.92
C ALA A 301 13.88 3.58 -23.15
N LEU A 302 14.38 3.79 -21.92
CA LEU A 302 14.03 4.94 -21.09
C LEU A 302 14.52 6.26 -21.68
N ASP A 303 15.74 6.32 -22.25
CA ASP A 303 16.22 7.54 -22.94
C ASP A 303 15.36 7.87 -24.17
N ALA A 304 15.04 6.87 -25.00
CA ALA A 304 14.17 7.07 -26.16
C ALA A 304 12.77 7.55 -25.76
N LEU A 305 12.20 6.94 -24.71
CA LEU A 305 10.90 7.31 -24.16
C LEU A 305 10.89 8.74 -23.63
N ASN A 306 11.91 9.14 -22.88
CA ASN A 306 12.06 10.50 -22.38
C ASN A 306 12.15 11.53 -23.52
N ARG A 307 12.97 11.28 -24.55
CA ARG A 307 13.05 12.15 -25.75
C ARG A 307 11.72 12.24 -26.49
N PHE A 308 10.95 11.16 -26.50
CA PHE A 308 9.60 11.16 -27.05
C PHE A 308 8.67 12.06 -26.23
N PHE A 309 8.67 11.92 -24.90
CA PHE A 309 7.86 12.77 -24.03
C PHE A 309 8.22 14.25 -24.14
N GLN A 310 9.51 14.61 -24.10
CA GLN A 310 9.94 16.00 -24.27
C GLN A 310 9.40 16.66 -25.54
N LYS A 311 9.23 15.88 -26.62
CA LYS A 311 8.74 16.37 -27.91
C LYS A 311 7.22 16.33 -28.06
N HIS A 312 6.57 15.33 -27.48
CA HIS A 312 5.18 14.99 -27.81
C HIS A 312 4.20 15.08 -26.64
N LEU A 313 4.67 15.06 -25.38
CA LEU A 313 3.82 14.99 -24.18
C LEU A 313 2.82 16.14 -24.08
N SER A 314 3.19 17.36 -24.48
CA SER A 314 2.28 18.52 -24.47
C SER A 314 1.08 18.39 -25.42
N SER A 315 1.09 17.39 -26.30
CA SER A 315 0.01 17.10 -27.26
C SER A 315 -0.69 15.77 -27.01
N LEU A 316 -0.42 15.16 -25.84
CA LEU A 316 -0.99 13.91 -25.38
C LEU A 316 -1.69 14.17 -24.03
N ASP A 317 -2.93 13.73 -23.91
CA ASP A 317 -3.67 13.74 -22.66
C ASP A 317 -4.63 12.52 -22.61
N MET A 318 -5.37 12.39 -21.51
CA MET A 318 -6.29 11.27 -21.28
C MET A 318 -7.40 11.17 -22.35
N ASP A 319 -7.91 12.29 -22.83
CA ASP A 319 -9.01 12.32 -23.80
C ASP A 319 -8.50 12.28 -25.25
N ARG A 320 -7.27 12.76 -25.47
CA ARG A 320 -6.66 12.98 -26.76
C ARG A 320 -5.31 12.27 -26.83
N PHE A 321 -5.37 11.01 -27.25
CA PHE A 321 -4.21 10.16 -27.46
C PHE A 321 -4.00 9.78 -28.94
N PRO A 322 -3.65 10.71 -29.83
CA PRO A 322 -3.51 10.42 -31.26
C PRO A 322 -2.29 9.55 -31.57
N LYS A 323 -2.36 8.83 -32.70
CA LYS A 323 -1.22 8.08 -33.24
C LYS A 323 -0.05 9.02 -33.57
N LYS A 324 1.07 8.85 -32.89
CA LYS A 324 2.33 9.59 -33.05
C LYS A 324 3.48 8.59 -33.03
N SER A 325 4.56 8.93 -33.72
CA SER A 325 5.77 8.14 -33.73
C SER A 325 7.00 9.04 -33.86
N GLY A 326 8.09 8.65 -33.21
CA GLY A 326 9.40 9.27 -33.31
C GLY A 326 10.48 8.20 -33.29
N THR A 327 11.49 8.35 -34.16
CA THR A 327 12.65 7.46 -34.20
C THR A 327 13.88 8.21 -33.71
N TYR A 328 14.63 7.56 -32.81
CA TYR A 328 15.78 8.12 -32.11
C TYR A 328 16.97 7.19 -32.28
N ARG A 329 18.16 7.76 -32.49
CA ARG A 329 19.41 7.00 -32.45
C ARG A 329 20.04 7.19 -31.08
N ILE A 330 20.06 6.12 -30.30
CA ILE A 330 20.56 6.11 -28.94
C ILE A 330 21.89 5.35 -28.92
N PRO A 331 23.00 5.96 -28.47
CA PRO A 331 24.26 5.24 -28.31
C PRO A 331 24.15 4.23 -27.16
N ASP A 332 24.80 3.08 -27.30
CA ASP A 332 24.97 2.16 -26.18
C ASP A 332 25.79 2.88 -25.08
N PRO A 333 25.30 2.90 -23.82
CA PRO A 333 25.97 3.61 -22.74
C PRO A 333 27.43 3.19 -22.48
N ILE A 334 27.77 1.93 -22.76
CA ILE A 334 29.13 1.41 -22.58
C ILE A 334 29.89 1.37 -23.91
N GLN A 335 29.21 1.14 -25.02
CA GLN A 335 29.81 1.13 -26.36
C GLN A 335 29.29 2.30 -27.21
N PRO A 336 29.71 3.56 -26.97
CA PRO A 336 29.12 4.74 -27.61
C PRO A 336 29.25 4.78 -29.15
N LYS A 337 30.10 3.92 -29.72
CA LYS A 337 30.22 3.72 -31.18
C LYS A 337 29.11 2.85 -31.78
N LYS A 338 28.44 2.02 -30.97
CA LYS A 338 27.29 1.22 -31.35
C LYS A 338 26.04 2.04 -31.04
N THR A 339 25.30 2.43 -32.06
CA THR A 339 24.04 3.17 -31.89
C THR A 339 22.87 2.25 -32.24
N VAL A 340 21.87 2.20 -31.38
CA VAL A 340 20.62 1.47 -31.61
C VAL A 340 19.57 2.46 -32.11
N SER A 341 18.87 2.09 -33.17
CA SER A 341 17.70 2.83 -33.64
C SER A 341 16.49 2.39 -32.83
N VAL A 342 15.81 3.34 -32.20
CA VAL A 342 14.64 3.07 -31.37
C VAL A 342 13.47 3.88 -31.89
N THR A 343 12.35 3.21 -32.17
CA THR A 343 11.11 3.88 -32.55
C THR A 343 10.12 3.84 -31.40
N VAL A 344 9.70 5.01 -30.93
CA VAL A 344 8.64 5.14 -29.93
C VAL A 344 7.36 5.57 -30.63
N SER A 345 6.25 4.91 -30.34
CA SER A 345 4.95 5.25 -30.89
C SER A 345 3.82 5.14 -29.87
N THR A 346 2.79 5.96 -30.02
CA THR A 346 1.55 5.82 -29.25
C THR A 346 0.67 4.75 -29.85
N MET A 347 -0.01 3.99 -28.98
CA MET A 347 -0.88 2.88 -29.37
C MET A 347 -2.34 3.17 -29.02
N PRO A 348 -3.03 4.09 -29.74
CA PRO A 348 -4.41 4.49 -29.42
C PRO A 348 -5.39 3.32 -29.43
N ASP A 349 -5.30 2.43 -30.42
CA ASP A 349 -6.24 1.31 -30.56
C ASP A 349 -6.13 0.35 -29.36
N LEU A 350 -4.89 0.05 -28.93
CA LEU A 350 -4.64 -0.77 -27.74
C LEU A 350 -5.03 -0.03 -26.46
N SER A 351 -4.76 1.28 -26.37
CA SER A 351 -5.14 2.07 -25.18
C SER A 351 -6.66 2.09 -24.99
N ALA A 352 -7.42 2.29 -26.08
CA ALA A 352 -8.87 2.24 -26.05
C ALA A 352 -9.42 0.85 -25.67
N GLU A 353 -8.75 -0.23 -26.13
CA GLU A 353 -9.09 -1.59 -25.71
C GLU A 353 -8.87 -1.79 -24.20
N LEU A 354 -7.73 -1.32 -23.68
CA LEU A 354 -7.38 -1.42 -22.27
C LEU A 354 -8.24 -0.54 -21.36
N GLU A 355 -8.72 0.59 -21.85
CA GLU A 355 -9.73 1.44 -21.19
C GLU A 355 -11.08 0.73 -21.11
N ALA A 356 -11.50 0.07 -22.19
CA ALA A 356 -12.75 -0.68 -22.22
C ALA A 356 -12.72 -1.94 -21.32
N MET A 357 -11.54 -2.44 -20.97
CA MET A 357 -11.36 -3.52 -20.00
C MET A 357 -11.50 -3.05 -18.55
N ALA A 358 -11.37 -1.75 -18.28
CA ALA A 358 -11.69 -1.20 -16.97
C ALA A 358 -13.18 -1.38 -16.70
N PRO A 359 -13.59 -1.76 -15.46
CA PRO A 359 -14.99 -1.84 -15.11
C PRO A 359 -15.64 -0.50 -15.47
N SER A 360 -16.70 -0.56 -16.27
CA SER A 360 -17.47 0.62 -16.60
C SER A 360 -18.04 1.23 -15.30
N GLU A 361 -18.35 2.53 -15.30
CA GLU A 361 -19.06 3.16 -14.17
C GLU A 361 -20.38 2.42 -13.84
N GLU A 362 -20.92 1.64 -14.78
CA GLU A 362 -22.11 0.78 -14.60
C GLU A 362 -21.78 -0.63 -14.04
N ASP A 363 -20.55 -1.14 -14.22
CA ASP A 363 -20.13 -2.46 -13.72
C ASP A 363 -19.40 -2.39 -12.36
N GLY A 364 -19.06 -1.17 -11.91
CA GLY A 364 -18.47 -0.87 -10.60
C GLY A 364 -19.44 -1.04 -9.41
N GLU A 365 -20.73 -1.28 -9.66
CA GLU A 365 -21.73 -1.65 -8.64
C GLU A 365 -21.61 -3.13 -8.18
N GLY A 366 -20.61 -3.88 -8.67
CA GLY A 366 -20.58 -5.35 -8.53
C GLY A 366 -19.90 -5.96 -7.29
N LEU A 367 -19.14 -5.20 -6.49
CA LEU A 367 -18.32 -5.79 -5.40
C LEU A 367 -18.43 -5.11 -4.04
N LEU A 368 -18.87 -3.86 -3.98
CA LEU A 368 -19.09 -3.15 -2.72
C LEU A 368 -20.57 -3.03 -2.35
N ASP A 369 -21.48 -3.38 -3.26
CA ASP A 369 -22.92 -3.15 -3.11
C ASP A 369 -23.70 -4.32 -2.53
N ASN A 370 -23.03 -5.22 -1.82
CA ASN A 370 -23.66 -6.46 -1.40
C ASN A 370 -23.49 -6.79 0.09
N LEU A 371 -23.50 -5.72 0.90
CA LEU A 371 -23.92 -5.78 2.29
C LEU A 371 -25.36 -6.34 2.43
N ASP A 372 -26.22 -6.10 1.43
CA ASP A 372 -27.57 -6.67 1.38
C ASP A 372 -27.60 -8.18 1.09
N THR A 373 -26.71 -8.72 0.23
CA THR A 373 -26.59 -10.18 0.07
C THR A 373 -25.88 -10.85 1.24
N LEU A 374 -24.89 -10.21 1.89
CA LEU A 374 -24.36 -10.69 3.18
C LEU A 374 -25.46 -10.74 4.25
N ARG A 375 -26.34 -9.73 4.27
CA ARG A 375 -27.51 -9.69 5.16
C ARG A 375 -28.52 -10.79 4.83
N GLU A 376 -28.83 -11.05 3.56
CA GLU A 376 -29.69 -12.17 3.14
C GLU A 376 -29.04 -13.53 3.46
N LEU A 377 -27.72 -13.66 3.32
CA LEU A 377 -26.99 -14.89 3.67
C LEU A 377 -27.02 -15.15 5.18
N LEU A 378 -26.86 -14.12 6.01
CA LEU A 378 -26.93 -14.20 7.47
C LEU A 378 -28.37 -14.47 7.97
N MET A 379 -29.38 -13.86 7.32
CA MET A 379 -30.79 -14.12 7.61
C MET A 379 -31.22 -15.53 7.22
N SER A 380 -30.77 -16.03 6.06
CA SER A 380 -31.03 -17.41 5.61
C SER A 380 -30.27 -18.46 6.43
N ALA A 381 -29.13 -18.10 7.02
CA ALA A 381 -28.38 -18.91 7.97
C ALA A 381 -28.89 -18.84 9.42
N GLY A 382 -29.97 -18.08 9.69
CA GLY A 382 -30.64 -18.05 10.99
C GLY A 382 -29.93 -17.21 12.06
N PHE A 383 -29.00 -16.34 11.67
CA PHE A 383 -28.37 -15.39 12.59
C PHE A 383 -29.26 -14.15 12.78
N PRO A 384 -29.55 -13.72 14.02
CA PRO A 384 -30.35 -12.52 14.25
C PRO A 384 -29.54 -11.26 13.91
N VAL A 385 -29.89 -10.62 12.78
CA VAL A 385 -29.37 -9.30 12.42
C VAL A 385 -30.33 -8.25 13.00
N PRO A 386 -29.88 -7.38 13.93
CA PRO A 386 -30.75 -6.33 14.47
C PRO A 386 -31.11 -5.31 13.37
N PRO A 387 -32.38 -4.87 13.28
CA PRO A 387 -32.92 -4.10 12.14
C PRO A 387 -32.42 -2.64 12.03
N SER A 388 -31.35 -2.27 12.74
CA SER A 388 -30.93 -0.87 12.87
C SER A 388 -29.41 -0.73 13.09
N MET A 389 -28.58 -1.52 12.41
CA MET A 389 -27.15 -1.21 12.37
C MET A 389 -26.90 -0.33 11.14
N PRO A 390 -26.75 1.00 11.28
CA PRO A 390 -26.15 1.77 10.19
C PRO A 390 -24.70 1.32 10.09
N ALA A 391 -24.34 0.72 8.96
CA ALA A 391 -22.95 0.39 8.66
C ALA A 391 -22.22 1.72 8.47
N LEU A 392 -21.34 2.06 9.43
CA LEU A 392 -20.38 3.14 9.22
C LEU A 392 -19.46 2.69 8.08
N ARG A 393 -19.52 3.38 6.95
CA ARG A 393 -18.75 3.04 5.74
C ARG A 393 -17.42 3.80 5.74
N ASP A 394 -16.38 3.22 5.15
CA ASP A 394 -15.07 3.85 4.98
C ASP A 394 -14.71 3.92 3.49
N ASP A 395 -15.59 4.56 2.71
CA ASP A 395 -15.57 4.56 1.24
C ASP A 395 -15.64 5.97 0.63
N LEU A 396 -16.12 6.96 1.40
CA LEU A 396 -16.34 8.31 0.89
C LEU A 396 -15.04 9.08 0.68
N LEU A 397 -14.04 8.87 1.54
CA LEU A 397 -12.81 9.65 1.48
C LEU A 397 -11.81 9.07 0.46
N PRO A 398 -11.25 9.91 -0.44
CA PRO A 398 -10.19 9.46 -1.33
C PRO A 398 -8.92 9.10 -0.57
N GLU A 399 -8.29 7.98 -0.94
CA GLU A 399 -6.97 7.61 -0.43
C GLU A 399 -5.92 8.71 -0.67
N GLY A 400 -5.08 8.92 0.34
CA GLY A 400 -4.06 9.97 0.36
C GLY A 400 -4.60 11.40 0.57
N ALA A 401 -5.89 11.57 0.87
CA ALA A 401 -6.45 12.87 1.22
C ALA A 401 -5.88 13.38 2.56
N PHE A 402 -5.52 14.66 2.60
CA PHE A 402 -5.16 15.33 3.85
C PHE A 402 -6.42 15.92 4.48
N TYR A 403 -6.81 15.45 5.66
CA TYR A 403 -7.90 16.00 6.45
C TYR A 403 -7.38 16.76 7.66
N SER A 404 -8.02 17.88 7.98
CA SER A 404 -7.67 18.66 9.16
C SER A 404 -8.88 19.29 9.83
N LEU A 405 -8.79 19.38 11.15
CA LEU A 405 -9.78 20.04 12.00
C LEU A 405 -9.34 21.47 12.27
N GLY A 406 -10.07 22.43 11.72
CA GLY A 406 -9.63 23.82 11.71
C GLY A 406 -10.74 24.84 11.94
N SER A 407 -10.37 26.10 11.71
CA SER A 407 -11.33 27.19 11.58
C SER A 407 -10.83 28.16 10.53
N ILE A 408 -11.75 28.65 9.70
CA ILE A 408 -11.44 29.73 8.77
C ILE A 408 -11.96 31.07 9.31
N PRO A 409 -11.25 32.18 9.06
CA PRO A 409 -11.76 33.52 9.34
C PRO A 409 -13.11 33.79 8.64
N TRP A 410 -13.93 34.66 9.23
CA TRP A 410 -15.27 34.95 8.72
C TRP A 410 -15.27 35.62 7.34
N ASP A 411 -14.32 36.50 7.10
CA ASP A 411 -14.07 37.13 5.80
C ASP A 411 -13.65 36.11 4.74
N VAL A 412 -12.82 35.13 5.12
CA VAL A 412 -12.47 34.01 4.22
C VAL A 412 -13.70 33.16 3.92
N LEU A 413 -14.54 32.85 4.91
CA LEU A 413 -15.80 32.13 4.67
C LEU A 413 -16.69 32.85 3.66
N ASP A 414 -16.83 34.18 3.77
CA ASP A 414 -17.64 34.96 2.84
C ASP A 414 -17.07 34.97 1.42
N ILE A 415 -15.74 35.01 1.26
CA ILE A 415 -15.09 34.83 -0.04
C ILE A 415 -15.40 33.45 -0.61
N VAL A 416 -15.24 32.40 0.19
CA VAL A 416 -15.41 31.00 -0.24
C VAL A 416 -16.84 30.75 -0.71
N ARG A 417 -17.85 31.25 0.02
CA ARG A 417 -19.27 31.20 -0.40
C ARG A 417 -19.52 31.79 -1.78
N MET A 418 -18.71 32.76 -2.22
CA MET A 418 -18.83 33.41 -3.51
C MET A 418 -18.00 32.73 -4.62
N THR A 419 -16.94 32.01 -4.26
CA THR A 419 -15.95 31.49 -5.22
C THR A 419 -16.08 30.00 -5.51
N VAL A 420 -16.58 29.20 -4.56
CA VAL A 420 -16.71 27.75 -4.76
C VAL A 420 -17.76 27.44 -5.82
N LYS A 421 -17.55 26.35 -6.56
CA LYS A 421 -18.51 25.89 -7.56
C LYS A 421 -19.74 25.26 -6.92
N HIS A 422 -19.54 24.56 -5.80
CA HIS A 422 -20.60 23.90 -5.07
C HIS A 422 -20.70 24.47 -3.65
N HIS A 423 -21.87 24.98 -3.28
CA HIS A 423 -22.13 25.54 -1.95
C HIS A 423 -23.47 25.04 -1.40
N GLN A 424 -23.42 24.19 -0.38
CA GLN A 424 -24.58 23.87 0.44
C GLN A 424 -24.69 24.89 1.58
N LYS A 425 -25.74 25.72 1.53
CA LYS A 425 -26.00 26.74 2.54
C LYS A 425 -26.62 26.13 3.78
N ALA A 426 -26.27 26.66 4.95
CA ALA A 426 -26.93 26.26 6.19
C ALA A 426 -28.43 26.57 6.13
N GLU A 427 -29.24 25.62 6.61
CA GLU A 427 -30.70 25.78 6.69
C GLU A 427 -31.14 26.98 7.54
N LYS A 428 -30.32 27.34 8.54
CA LYS A 428 -30.61 28.41 9.51
C LYS A 428 -29.44 29.37 9.61
N LYS A 429 -29.76 30.65 9.79
CA LYS A 429 -28.74 31.65 10.13
C LYS A 429 -28.11 31.32 11.47
N PHE A 430 -26.79 31.46 11.53
CA PHE A 430 -26.00 31.19 12.72
C PHE A 430 -25.14 32.40 13.11
N PRO A 431 -24.82 32.56 14.41
CA PRO A 431 -24.06 33.70 14.89
C PRO A 431 -22.57 33.60 14.52
N THR A 432 -21.97 34.74 14.20
CA THR A 432 -20.53 34.89 13.90
C THR A 432 -19.70 35.24 15.14
N THR A 433 -20.05 34.66 16.30
CA THR A 433 -19.49 35.01 17.62
C THR A 433 -18.23 34.24 18.00
N ALA A 434 -17.84 33.24 17.21
CA ALA A 434 -16.56 32.54 17.35
C ALA A 434 -15.41 33.34 16.72
N ASP A 435 -14.18 33.00 17.08
CA ASP A 435 -12.95 33.54 16.50
C ASP A 435 -12.75 33.15 15.02
N GLY A 436 -13.50 32.15 14.54
CA GLY A 436 -13.61 31.74 13.15
C GLY A 436 -14.69 30.68 12.99
N PHE A 437 -15.08 30.38 11.76
CA PHE A 437 -16.05 29.32 11.46
C PHE A 437 -15.36 27.96 11.54
N PRO A 438 -15.83 27.01 12.39
CA PRO A 438 -15.23 25.70 12.50
C PRO A 438 -15.46 24.90 11.21
N VAL A 439 -14.38 24.42 10.60
CA VAL A 439 -14.44 23.61 9.37
C VAL A 439 -13.56 22.38 9.42
N ILE A 440 -14.07 21.27 8.91
CA ILE A 440 -13.24 20.13 8.49
C ILE A 440 -12.81 20.44 7.06
N MET A 441 -11.52 20.32 6.81
CA MET A 441 -10.96 20.55 5.48
C MET A 441 -10.39 19.25 4.95
N ILE A 442 -10.91 18.80 3.82
CA ILE A 442 -10.40 17.66 3.05
C ILE A 442 -9.66 18.23 1.84
N GLN A 443 -8.37 17.99 1.76
CA GLN A 443 -7.52 18.41 0.67
C GLN A 443 -6.99 17.20 -0.09
N THR A 444 -7.27 17.13 -1.40
CA THR A 444 -6.85 16.00 -2.24
C THR A 444 -6.43 16.47 -3.64
N SER A 445 -6.18 15.57 -4.58
CA SER A 445 -5.95 15.93 -5.97
C SER A 445 -7.23 16.50 -6.58
N ARG A 446 -7.12 17.36 -7.60
CA ARG A 446 -8.29 17.99 -8.20
C ARG A 446 -9.32 16.98 -8.75
N PRO A 447 -8.93 15.87 -9.43
CA PRO A 447 -9.87 14.85 -9.88
C PRO A 447 -10.56 14.13 -8.70
N LYS A 448 -9.79 13.72 -7.66
CA LYS A 448 -10.33 13.09 -6.45
C LYS A 448 -11.32 14.02 -5.72
N ALA A 449 -11.02 15.32 -5.67
CA ALA A 449 -11.87 16.33 -5.06
C ALA A 449 -13.19 16.50 -5.83
N GLN A 450 -13.15 16.42 -7.16
CA GLN A 450 -14.33 16.52 -8.01
C GLN A 450 -15.24 15.29 -7.82
N LYS A 451 -14.67 14.08 -7.80
CA LYS A 451 -15.41 12.85 -7.50
C LYS A 451 -16.09 12.88 -6.13
N LEU A 452 -15.38 13.35 -5.09
CA LEU A 452 -15.96 13.51 -3.76
C LEU A 452 -17.14 14.50 -3.75
N ILE A 453 -17.04 15.61 -4.51
CA ILE A 453 -18.14 16.58 -4.63
C ILE A 453 -19.34 15.94 -5.35
N GLU A 454 -19.10 15.13 -6.38
CA GLU A 454 -20.14 14.43 -7.14
C GLU A 454 -20.85 13.41 -6.25
N ALA A 455 -20.11 12.53 -5.55
CA ALA A 455 -20.69 11.56 -4.60
C ALA A 455 -21.54 12.25 -3.51
N LEU A 456 -21.04 13.34 -2.92
CA LEU A 456 -21.82 14.12 -1.95
C LEU A 456 -23.04 14.80 -2.57
N THR A 457 -22.99 15.18 -3.86
CA THR A 457 -24.13 15.77 -4.56
C THR A 457 -25.19 14.72 -4.87
N GLU A 458 -24.77 13.51 -5.24
CA GLU A 458 -25.65 12.35 -5.46
C GLU A 458 -26.37 11.95 -4.16
N ALA A 459 -25.68 12.02 -3.02
CA ALA A 459 -26.24 11.79 -1.69
C ALA A 459 -27.10 12.97 -1.15
N GLU A 460 -27.52 13.89 -2.02
CA GLU A 460 -28.28 15.12 -1.74
C GLU A 460 -27.58 16.13 -0.79
N GLY A 461 -26.28 15.95 -0.55
CA GLY A 461 -25.44 16.81 0.26
C GLY A 461 -25.05 16.21 1.60
N VAL A 462 -24.49 17.06 2.46
CA VAL A 462 -24.08 16.68 3.81
C VAL A 462 -25.11 17.19 4.81
N LYS A 463 -25.62 16.29 5.64
CA LYS A 463 -26.58 16.61 6.69
C LYS A 463 -25.89 17.07 7.97
N ALA A 464 -24.87 16.33 8.40
CA ALA A 464 -24.20 16.59 9.65
C ALA A 464 -22.76 16.05 9.70
N ILE A 465 -22.00 16.60 10.63
CA ILE A 465 -20.67 16.11 11.03
C ILE A 465 -20.74 15.75 12.52
N ALA A 466 -20.27 14.57 12.87
CA ALA A 466 -20.18 14.13 14.25
C ALA A 466 -18.84 13.50 14.55
N PHE A 467 -18.56 13.34 15.84
CA PHE A 467 -17.49 12.48 16.29
C PHE A 467 -18.02 11.54 17.36
N ASN A 468 -17.53 10.31 17.34
CA ASN A 468 -18.04 9.24 18.16
C ASN A 468 -16.90 8.35 18.65
N PRO A 469 -16.87 7.95 19.94
CA PRO A 469 -15.82 7.09 20.45
C PRO A 469 -15.84 5.70 19.79
N GLY A 470 -14.66 5.22 19.41
CA GLY A 470 -14.37 3.86 18.97
C GLY A 470 -13.41 3.15 19.93
N GLU A 471 -13.45 1.83 19.93
CA GLU A 471 -12.50 0.98 20.67
C GLU A 471 -12.16 -0.25 19.82
N ASP A 472 -10.87 -0.55 19.71
CA ASP A 472 -10.44 -1.88 19.28
C ASP A 472 -10.39 -2.81 20.52
N PRO A 473 -11.29 -3.80 20.62
CA PRO A 473 -11.33 -4.68 21.79
C PRO A 473 -10.12 -5.61 21.91
N TYR A 474 -9.28 -5.74 20.88
CA TYR A 474 -8.11 -6.61 20.88
C TYR A 474 -6.84 -5.88 21.32
N SER A 475 -6.57 -4.70 20.78
CA SER A 475 -5.43 -3.87 21.18
C SER A 475 -5.71 -3.01 22.42
N GLY A 476 -7.00 -2.75 22.72
CA GLY A 476 -7.42 -1.82 23.78
C GLY A 476 -7.24 -0.35 23.41
N ILE A 477 -6.86 -0.05 22.16
CA ILE A 477 -6.72 1.31 21.65
C ILE A 477 -8.11 1.95 21.52
N ARG A 478 -8.20 3.22 21.91
CA ARG A 478 -9.42 4.02 21.81
C ARG A 478 -9.26 5.08 20.74
N TYR A 479 -10.32 5.26 19.96
CA TYR A 479 -10.36 6.21 18.87
C TYR A 479 -11.47 7.23 19.11
N ASP A 480 -11.30 8.44 18.58
CA ASP A 480 -12.35 9.40 18.33
C ASP A 480 -12.63 9.38 16.83
N LEU A 481 -13.74 8.76 16.42
CA LEU A 481 -14.07 8.53 15.01
C LEU A 481 -14.79 9.75 14.46
N GLY A 482 -14.25 10.36 13.41
CA GLY A 482 -14.89 11.42 12.66
C GLY A 482 -15.89 10.86 11.66
N ILE A 483 -17.15 11.32 11.72
CA ILE A 483 -18.25 10.82 10.89
C ILE A 483 -18.91 11.97 10.11
N ILE A 484 -19.11 11.78 8.81
CA ILE A 484 -19.98 12.59 7.96
C ILE A 484 -21.28 11.82 7.76
N GLN A 485 -22.41 12.47 8.03
CA GLN A 485 -23.73 11.97 7.67
C GLN A 485 -24.23 12.73 6.44
N THR A 486 -24.57 12.00 5.39
CA THR A 486 -25.18 12.50 4.15
C THR A 486 -26.70 12.64 4.31
N GLU A 487 -27.37 13.33 3.38
CA GLU A 487 -28.82 13.60 3.48
C GLU A 487 -29.68 12.33 3.26
N ASP A 488 -29.20 11.41 2.42
CA ASP A 488 -29.77 10.06 2.25
C ASP A 488 -29.75 9.18 3.53
N GLY A 489 -29.02 9.62 4.55
CA GLY A 489 -28.96 9.00 5.87
C GLY A 489 -27.77 8.08 6.08
N ASP A 490 -26.91 7.90 5.07
CA ASP A 490 -25.68 7.13 5.20
C ASP A 490 -24.66 7.85 6.09
N MET A 491 -23.76 7.06 6.67
CA MET A 491 -22.72 7.53 7.58
C MET A 491 -21.36 7.03 7.11
N HIS A 492 -20.47 7.98 6.86
CA HIS A 492 -19.14 7.73 6.35
C HIS A 492 -18.10 8.17 7.36
N LEU A 493 -17.11 7.31 7.59
CA LEU A 493 -15.91 7.63 8.33
C LEU A 493 -15.07 8.60 7.50
N PHE A 494 -14.54 9.64 8.14
CA PHE A 494 -13.60 10.57 7.50
C PHE A 494 -12.24 10.62 8.22
N GLY A 495 -12.12 9.96 9.36
CA GLY A 495 -10.85 9.90 10.06
C GLY A 495 -10.96 9.19 11.40
N GLU A 496 -9.92 8.44 11.71
CA GLU A 496 -9.71 7.81 13.00
C GLU A 496 -8.61 8.56 13.74
N PHE A 497 -8.94 9.11 14.90
CA PHE A 497 -7.98 9.87 15.70
C PHE A 497 -7.73 9.12 17.00
N ASP A 498 -6.48 8.94 17.40
CA ASP A 498 -6.15 8.36 18.70
C ASP A 498 -6.74 9.26 19.81
N ALA A 499 -7.55 8.66 20.68
CA ALA A 499 -8.25 9.37 21.74
C ALA A 499 -7.30 9.98 22.79
N ASP A 500 -6.07 9.46 22.89
CA ASP A 500 -5.05 9.89 23.85
C ASP A 500 -4.03 10.87 23.23
N GLU A 501 -4.09 11.16 21.92
CA GLU A 501 -3.17 12.07 21.24
C GLU A 501 -3.41 13.54 21.65
N ALA A 502 -2.41 14.17 22.26
CA ALA A 502 -2.54 15.51 22.85
C ALA A 502 -2.89 16.62 21.85
N THR A 503 -2.39 16.53 20.62
CA THR A 503 -2.66 17.42 19.48
C THR A 503 -4.12 17.35 19.05
N HIS A 504 -4.65 16.13 18.87
CA HIS A 504 -6.05 15.90 18.54
C HIS A 504 -6.98 16.38 19.65
N ILE A 505 -6.72 16.02 20.91
CA ILE A 505 -7.53 16.46 22.06
C ILE A 505 -7.66 17.99 22.11
N GLN A 506 -6.57 18.72 21.84
CA GLN A 506 -6.58 20.19 21.79
C GLN A 506 -7.38 20.72 20.59
N ALA A 507 -7.20 20.13 19.40
CA ALA A 507 -7.94 20.52 18.19
C ALA A 507 -9.45 20.27 18.37
N ARG A 508 -9.83 19.10 18.87
CA ARG A 508 -11.19 18.69 19.23
C ARG A 508 -11.84 19.64 20.23
N LYS A 509 -11.12 20.01 21.30
CA LYS A 509 -11.62 20.95 22.30
C LYS A 509 -11.89 22.34 21.70
N LYS A 510 -11.02 22.83 20.82
CA LYS A 510 -11.22 24.11 20.11
C LYS A 510 -12.41 24.03 19.16
N TRP A 511 -12.54 22.92 18.41
CA TRP A 511 -13.69 22.63 17.56
C TRP A 511 -15.02 22.71 18.32
N ASP A 512 -15.12 21.98 19.44
CA ASP A 512 -16.34 21.94 20.26
C ASP A 512 -16.71 23.32 20.82
N GLN A 513 -15.71 24.10 21.24
CA GLN A 513 -15.92 25.47 21.72
C GLN A 513 -16.46 26.38 20.61
N ARG A 514 -15.94 26.26 19.38
CA ARG A 514 -16.41 27.04 18.23
C ARG A 514 -17.80 26.61 17.81
N CYS A 515 -18.06 25.30 17.72
CA CYS A 515 -19.39 24.76 17.42
C CYS A 515 -20.42 25.26 18.44
N LYS A 516 -20.11 25.29 19.74
CA LYS A 516 -21.00 25.89 20.75
C LYS A 516 -21.30 27.36 20.48
N LYS A 517 -20.29 28.15 20.14
CA LYS A 517 -20.45 29.59 19.83
C LYS A 517 -21.26 29.82 18.55
N THR A 518 -21.14 28.96 17.55
CA THR A 518 -21.92 28.99 16.29
C THR A 518 -23.28 28.30 16.40
N LYS A 519 -23.75 27.95 17.61
CA LYS A 519 -25.01 27.22 17.87
C LYS A 519 -25.08 25.85 17.17
N GLY A 520 -23.96 25.16 17.07
CA GLY A 520 -23.82 23.83 16.47
C GLY A 520 -23.68 23.85 14.95
N HIS A 521 -23.23 24.96 14.36
CA HIS A 521 -22.95 25.03 12.92
C HIS A 521 -21.45 24.92 12.66
N CYS A 522 -21.11 24.09 11.69
CA CYS A 522 -19.76 23.88 11.20
C CYS A 522 -19.79 23.73 9.68
N GLY A 523 -18.63 23.51 9.07
CA GLY A 523 -18.60 23.21 7.65
C GLY A 523 -17.63 22.11 7.26
N LEU A 524 -17.85 21.61 6.06
CA LEU A 524 -16.93 20.78 5.31
C LEU A 524 -16.41 21.60 4.13
N ILE A 525 -15.09 21.65 3.97
CA ILE A 525 -14.44 22.27 2.81
C ILE A 525 -13.70 21.19 2.06
N ILE A 526 -13.95 21.10 0.76
CA ILE A 526 -13.19 20.27 -0.16
C ILE A 526 -12.25 21.18 -0.94
N ALA A 527 -10.95 20.91 -0.86
CA ALA A 527 -9.90 21.69 -1.51
C ALA A 527 -8.98 20.80 -2.36
N ARG A 528 -8.35 21.42 -3.36
CA ARG A 528 -7.30 20.78 -4.16
C ARG A 528 -5.89 21.11 -3.64
N GLY A 529 -4.89 20.37 -4.12
CA GLY A 529 -3.48 20.75 -3.98
C GLY A 529 -2.76 20.03 -2.84
N VAL A 530 -3.02 18.74 -2.65
CA VAL A 530 -2.37 17.92 -1.61
C VAL A 530 -0.87 17.66 -1.86
N THR A 531 -0.37 17.85 -3.08
CA THR A 531 1.02 17.51 -3.49
C THR A 531 1.97 18.71 -3.67
N GLY A 532 1.62 19.91 -3.18
CA GLY A 532 2.44 21.12 -3.37
C GLY A 532 2.55 22.04 -2.16
N ALA A 533 3.10 23.25 -2.33
CA ALA A 533 3.29 24.25 -1.26
C ALA A 533 1.99 24.68 -0.53
N ALA A 534 0.83 24.33 -1.08
CA ALA A 534 -0.49 24.57 -0.49
C ALA A 534 -0.98 23.41 0.40
N ARG A 535 -0.21 22.31 0.55
CA ARG A 535 -0.60 21.17 1.39
C ARG A 535 -0.80 21.61 2.84
N GLY A 536 -1.97 21.31 3.39
CA GLY A 536 -2.37 21.67 4.74
C GLY A 536 -2.75 23.14 4.94
N ASN A 537 -2.54 24.00 3.94
CA ASN A 537 -2.89 25.42 3.99
C ASN A 537 -3.37 25.95 2.62
N PRO A 538 -4.48 25.42 2.07
CA PRO A 538 -5.01 25.84 0.79
C PRO A 538 -5.53 27.29 0.84
N GLY A 539 -5.30 28.03 -0.23
CA GLY A 539 -5.88 29.36 -0.39
C GLY A 539 -7.34 29.31 -0.83
N PRO A 540 -8.07 30.44 -0.81
CA PRO A 540 -9.47 30.49 -1.28
C PRO A 540 -9.68 30.00 -2.73
N GLN A 541 -8.66 30.15 -3.59
CA GLN A 541 -8.67 29.69 -4.98
C GLN A 541 -8.53 28.16 -5.14
N ASP A 542 -8.15 27.48 -4.05
CA ASP A 542 -7.99 26.03 -4.00
C ASP A 542 -9.22 25.34 -3.43
N MET A 543 -10.15 26.11 -2.83
CA MET A 543 -11.40 25.59 -2.31
C MET A 543 -12.38 25.33 -3.45
N MET A 544 -12.87 24.10 -3.54
CA MET A 544 -13.73 23.63 -4.64
C MET A 544 -15.20 23.54 -4.22
N ALA A 545 -15.46 23.13 -2.98
CA ALA A 545 -16.80 23.08 -2.41
C ALA A 545 -16.83 23.48 -0.93
N LEU A 546 -17.98 23.99 -0.51
CA LEU A 546 -18.30 24.32 0.88
C LEU A 546 -19.66 23.74 1.25
N TYR A 547 -19.73 23.03 2.36
CA TYR A 547 -20.99 22.56 2.95
C TYR A 547 -21.12 23.15 4.35
N GLU A 548 -22.18 23.91 4.60
CA GLU A 548 -22.46 24.48 5.93
C GLU A 548 -23.55 23.66 6.63
N VAL A 549 -23.15 22.91 7.66
CA VAL A 549 -23.96 21.83 8.23
C VAL A 549 -23.98 21.88 9.76
N ARG A 550 -24.64 20.88 10.36
CA ARG A 550 -24.75 20.77 11.81
C ARG A 550 -23.63 19.92 12.37
N SER A 551 -23.03 20.36 13.48
CA SER A 551 -22.23 19.49 14.33
C SER A 551 -23.16 18.75 15.29
N LEU A 552 -23.14 17.42 15.22
CA LEU A 552 -23.92 16.52 16.05
C LEU A 552 -23.02 15.72 17.00
N THR A 553 -23.61 15.17 18.06
CA THR A 553 -22.94 14.18 18.90
C THR A 553 -23.24 12.77 18.38
N GLY A 554 -22.40 11.78 18.71
CA GLY A 554 -22.71 10.38 18.38
C GLY A 554 -24.09 9.93 18.87
N LYS A 555 -24.55 10.43 20.03
CA LYS A 555 -25.92 10.18 20.53
C LYS A 555 -27.01 10.76 19.64
N ASP A 556 -26.79 11.92 19.04
CA ASP A 556 -27.74 12.54 18.12
C ASP A 556 -27.82 11.75 16.80
N LEU A 557 -26.75 11.03 16.43
CA LEU A 557 -26.72 10.08 15.31
C LEU A 557 -27.28 8.69 15.67
N GLY A 558 -27.73 8.48 16.92
CA GLY A 558 -28.17 7.16 17.39
C GLY A 558 -27.03 6.15 17.61
N LEU A 559 -25.78 6.62 17.66
CA LEU A 559 -24.60 5.79 17.84
C LEU A 559 -24.21 5.70 19.33
N GLY A 560 -23.84 4.49 19.74
CA GLY A 560 -23.08 4.22 20.97
C GLY A 560 -21.57 4.15 20.68
N PRO A 561 -20.73 3.81 21.67
CA PRO A 561 -19.33 3.49 21.42
C PRO A 561 -19.23 2.37 20.37
N LEU A 562 -18.50 2.63 19.29
CA LEU A 562 -18.32 1.66 18.21
C LEU A 562 -17.16 0.73 18.55
N LYS A 563 -17.23 -0.52 18.09
CA LYS A 563 -16.19 -1.52 18.29
C LYS A 563 -15.71 -2.02 16.95
N LEU A 564 -14.39 -2.10 16.79
CA LEU A 564 -13.82 -2.75 15.63
C LEU A 564 -14.18 -4.24 15.65
N MET A 565 -14.82 -4.71 14.58
CA MET A 565 -15.11 -6.12 14.38
C MET A 565 -14.04 -6.73 13.48
N PRO A 566 -13.47 -7.91 13.82
CA PRO A 566 -12.56 -8.60 12.91
C PRO A 566 -13.29 -8.93 11.62
N GLN A 567 -12.66 -8.63 10.49
CA GLN A 567 -13.01 -9.29 9.23
C GLN A 567 -12.51 -10.73 9.32
N PHE A 568 -13.43 -11.69 9.27
CA PHE A 568 -13.15 -13.14 9.29
C PHE A 568 -13.27 -13.73 7.90
#